data_AF-A0A358NGS4-F1
#
_entry.id   AF-A0A358NGS4-F1
#
_cell.length_a   1.000
_cell.length_b   1.000
_cell.length_c   1.000
_cell.angle_alpha   90.00
_cell.angle_beta   90.00
_cell.angle_gamma   90.00
#
_symmetry.space_group_name_H-M   'P 1'
#
loop_
_entity.id
_entity.type
_entity.pdbx_description
1 polymer ?
#
loop_
_entity_poly.entity_id
_entity_poly.type
_entity_poly.pdbx_seq_one_letter_code
_entity_poly.pdbx_strand_id
1 'polypeptide(L)'
;MTKKNILVFLVLTIILTAIIPTYAYGSENLESQYAAEKAIKTLIHDGYVAVSKVLSAYEGRDLVISTETTIENKTVNNVHITKAAGNKGITLRNVTIKGELLIDGSGQNSIILEDTKINRITANNTNKKDGKVRIALVGNTAIESALLKSDAVLDESLLTGSGFKEISMDIKSSFQIKDGKTLKLSSSNEEAVTVKSDGTIYAERAGRSTISAPKSGKKTALFEVRVTDPSEKTIKILSIGNSFSQDTMFYMQDIAKSAGVNIVTGNLYNSGCSLKKHWEYASDNKKAYTYYKWTSDGMTEAEDKTMADAILDEDWDYITLQQSSADSGIYSTFQPYLNNLASYVKRTAVNPKVKLALNMTWSYSYKSISEHFINYHYDQKDMYNAIVKSYIQASDDSGIDMVIPCGTAIQNARTNKLLKAIGMDLTSDGNHLDIGMGRYIAGLTMFKTIIDNENIQRDLYEDVKFIPSTKTSTEELARLAKKAVLKAVEEPFKIQDM
;
A
#
# COMPACT_ATOMS: atom_id res chain seq x y z
N MET A 1 13.37 28.66 25.83
CA MET A 1 12.05 28.50 25.16
C MET A 1 12.24 27.54 23.99
N THR A 2 11.52 26.42 23.94
CA THR A 2 11.63 25.48 22.79
C THR A 2 11.16 26.16 21.51
N LYS A 3 11.72 25.80 20.34
CA LYS A 3 11.29 26.37 19.03
C LYS A 3 9.77 26.25 18.79
N LYS A 4 9.14 25.21 19.36
CA LYS A 4 7.68 25.01 19.41
C LYS A 4 6.95 26.16 20.12
N ASN A 5 7.49 26.65 21.23
CA ASN A 5 6.89 27.74 22.00
C ASN A 5 7.00 29.08 21.28
N ILE A 6 8.07 29.31 20.50
CA ILE A 6 8.25 30.54 19.71
C ILE A 6 7.25 30.60 18.56
N LEU A 7 7.00 29.47 17.88
CA LEU A 7 6.06 29.39 16.76
C LEU A 7 4.59 29.55 17.24
N VAL A 8 4.22 28.91 18.34
CA VAL A 8 2.90 29.09 18.98
C VAL A 8 2.69 30.54 19.40
N PHE A 9 3.72 31.18 19.96
CA PHE A 9 3.66 32.59 20.34
C PHE A 9 3.47 33.49 19.11
N LEU A 10 4.20 33.24 18.01
CA LEU A 10 4.09 34.02 16.77
C LEU A 10 2.68 33.95 16.16
N VAL A 11 2.09 32.75 16.14
CA VAL A 11 0.72 32.52 15.64
C VAL A 11 -0.32 33.21 16.53
N LEU A 12 -0.17 33.14 17.86
CA LEU A 12 -1.03 33.87 18.79
C LEU A 12 -0.94 35.39 18.60
N THR A 13 0.25 35.94 18.34
CA THR A 13 0.39 37.36 17.98
C THR A 13 -0.29 37.72 16.67
N ILE A 14 -0.18 36.88 15.62
CA ILE A 14 -0.85 37.14 14.34
C ILE A 14 -2.38 37.14 14.53
N ILE A 15 -2.91 36.16 15.27
CA ILE A 15 -4.34 36.07 15.61
C ILE A 15 -4.78 37.31 16.42
N LEU A 16 -4.04 37.72 17.46
CA LEU A 16 -4.37 38.92 18.23
C LEU A 16 -4.34 40.20 17.37
N THR A 17 -3.36 40.35 16.49
CA THR A 17 -3.23 41.56 15.64
C THR A 17 -4.31 41.66 14.57
N ALA A 18 -4.92 40.55 14.15
CA ALA A 18 -6.02 40.54 13.18
C ALA A 18 -7.40 40.79 13.83
N ILE A 19 -7.55 40.54 15.13
CA ILE A 19 -8.82 40.70 15.86
C ILE A 19 -9.01 42.15 16.36
N ILE A 20 -7.93 42.88 16.63
CA ILE A 20 -8.00 44.23 17.21
C ILE A 20 -8.62 45.30 16.26
N PRO A 21 -8.44 45.27 14.93
CA PRO A 21 -9.00 46.31 14.07
C PRO A 21 -10.52 46.22 13.85
N THR A 22 -11.17 45.07 14.07
CA THR A 22 -12.60 44.88 13.74
C THR A 22 -13.56 45.35 14.82
N TYR A 23 -13.11 45.58 16.05
CA TYR A 23 -13.93 46.14 17.12
C TYR A 23 -13.66 47.63 17.40
N ALA A 24 -12.64 48.22 16.77
CA ALA A 24 -12.19 49.58 17.08
C ALA A 24 -12.83 50.68 16.19
N TYR A 25 -13.53 50.33 15.11
CA TYR A 25 -14.26 51.30 14.29
C TYR A 25 -15.69 50.82 14.07
N GLY A 26 -16.65 51.51 14.70
CA GLY A 26 -18.06 51.19 14.62
C GLY A 26 -18.59 51.17 13.19
N SER A 27 -18.95 49.98 12.70
CA SER A 27 -19.82 49.84 11.53
C SER A 27 -21.19 49.35 12.01
N GLU A 28 -22.21 50.21 11.92
CA GLU A 28 -23.61 49.92 12.30
C GLU A 28 -24.35 48.99 11.31
N ASN A 29 -23.63 48.29 10.41
CA ASN A 29 -24.24 47.40 9.43
C ASN A 29 -24.01 45.91 9.79
N LEU A 30 -25.10 45.16 10.01
CA LEU A 30 -25.04 43.74 10.40
C LEU A 30 -24.35 42.86 9.35
N GLU A 31 -24.46 43.20 8.06
CA GLU A 31 -23.85 42.41 6.99
C GLU A 31 -22.33 42.50 6.95
N SER A 32 -21.75 43.65 7.28
CA SER A 32 -20.28 43.80 7.34
C SER A 32 -19.68 43.07 8.53
N GLN A 33 -20.42 43.00 9.65
CA GLN A 33 -20.04 42.19 10.80
C GLN A 33 -20.05 40.69 10.48
N TYR A 34 -21.08 40.21 9.79
CA TYR A 34 -21.15 38.80 9.37
C TYR A 34 -20.06 38.41 8.36
N ALA A 35 -19.77 39.29 7.40
CA ALA A 35 -18.67 39.09 6.44
C ALA A 35 -17.30 39.07 7.13
N ALA A 36 -17.07 39.96 8.09
CA ALA A 36 -15.85 39.98 8.91
C ALA A 36 -15.72 38.71 9.77
N GLU A 37 -16.81 38.26 10.38
CA GLU A 37 -16.82 37.03 11.19
C GLU A 37 -16.53 35.78 10.34
N LYS A 38 -17.07 35.73 9.12
CA LYS A 38 -16.79 34.67 8.15
C LYS A 38 -15.32 34.68 7.71
N ALA A 39 -14.79 35.86 7.39
CA ALA A 39 -13.38 36.02 7.01
C ALA A 39 -12.43 35.63 8.15
N ILE A 40 -12.74 35.99 9.40
CA ILE A 40 -11.97 35.60 10.58
C ILE A 40 -12.04 34.08 10.79
N LYS A 41 -13.21 33.44 10.66
CA LYS A 41 -13.34 31.98 10.74
C LYS A 41 -12.54 31.28 9.66
N THR A 42 -12.54 31.78 8.44
CA THR A 42 -11.69 31.25 7.34
C THR A 42 -10.21 31.43 7.67
N LEU A 43 -9.77 32.60 8.14
CA LEU A 43 -8.37 32.84 8.49
C LEU A 43 -7.89 31.96 9.64
N ILE A 44 -8.73 31.77 10.68
CA ILE A 44 -8.45 30.87 11.81
C ILE A 44 -8.41 29.42 11.33
N HIS A 45 -9.32 29.01 10.45
CA HIS A 45 -9.33 27.66 9.88
C HIS A 45 -8.09 27.41 9.02
N ASP A 46 -7.77 28.30 8.10
CA ASP A 46 -6.62 28.18 7.21
C ASP A 46 -5.30 28.26 7.99
N GLY A 47 -5.23 29.13 9.01
CA GLY A 47 -4.11 29.21 9.94
C GLY A 47 -3.95 27.95 10.78
N TYR A 48 -5.04 27.39 11.30
CA TYR A 48 -5.05 26.10 12.00
C TYR A 48 -4.64 24.95 11.08
N VAL A 49 -5.11 24.93 9.83
CA VAL A 49 -4.72 23.93 8.82
C VAL A 49 -3.23 24.07 8.46
N ALA A 50 -2.71 25.29 8.30
CA ALA A 50 -1.31 25.52 8.02
C ALA A 50 -0.42 25.11 9.20
N VAL A 51 -0.82 25.43 10.43
CA VAL A 51 -0.09 25.08 11.65
C VAL A 51 -0.20 23.58 11.94
N SER A 52 -1.35 22.95 11.73
CA SER A 52 -1.52 21.50 11.86
C SER A 52 -0.73 20.75 10.78
N LYS A 53 -0.60 21.30 9.57
CA LYS A 53 0.28 20.81 8.50
C LYS A 53 1.77 20.94 8.86
N VAL A 54 2.17 22.02 9.55
CA VAL A 54 3.55 22.20 10.04
C VAL A 54 3.85 21.34 11.27
N LEU A 55 2.88 21.15 12.17
CA LEU A 55 3.00 20.29 13.35
C LEU A 55 2.98 18.81 12.98
N SER A 56 2.12 18.39 12.04
CA SER A 56 2.14 17.04 11.48
C SER A 56 3.37 16.78 10.62
N ALA A 57 3.99 17.81 10.03
CA ALA A 57 5.32 17.69 9.41
C ALA A 57 6.45 17.53 10.46
N TYR A 58 6.20 17.79 11.74
CA TYR A 58 7.16 17.62 12.83
C TYR A 58 7.06 16.27 13.56
N GLU A 59 5.88 15.65 13.59
CA GLU A 59 5.68 14.28 14.08
C GLU A 59 5.71 13.28 12.91
N GLY A 60 6.65 12.32 12.93
CA GLY A 60 6.72 11.29 11.87
C GLY A 60 7.65 11.60 10.70
N ARG A 61 8.68 12.45 10.85
CA ARG A 61 9.74 12.47 9.83
C ARG A 61 10.52 11.16 9.82
N ASP A 62 10.92 10.75 8.62
CA ASP A 62 11.95 9.77 8.41
C ASP A 62 13.24 10.26 9.07
N LEU A 63 13.87 9.37 9.82
CA LEU A 63 15.10 9.68 10.53
C LEU A 63 16.29 9.05 9.83
N VAL A 64 17.31 9.82 9.50
CA VAL A 64 18.57 9.30 8.94
C VAL A 64 19.65 9.31 10.02
N ILE A 65 20.24 8.15 10.29
CA ILE A 65 21.31 7.94 11.27
C ILE A 65 22.59 7.56 10.51
N SER A 66 23.67 8.29 10.74
CA SER A 66 24.97 8.09 10.06
C SER A 66 26.15 8.02 11.02
N THR A 67 25.90 8.03 12.33
CA THR A 67 26.94 7.94 13.36
C THR A 67 26.35 7.35 14.65
N GLU A 68 27.21 7.08 15.62
CA GLU A 68 26.85 6.64 16.97
C GLU A 68 25.76 7.54 17.55
N THR A 69 24.62 6.95 17.91
CA THR A 69 23.43 7.71 18.33
C THR A 69 22.55 6.86 19.26
N THR A 70 22.08 7.47 20.34
CA THR A 70 20.99 6.94 21.16
C THR A 70 19.73 7.78 20.96
N ILE A 71 18.60 7.13 20.73
CA ILE A 71 17.30 7.78 20.50
C ILE A 71 16.29 7.18 21.45
N GLU A 72 15.57 8.04 22.16
CA GLU A 72 14.67 7.59 23.22
C GLU A 72 13.29 8.22 23.11
N ASN A 73 12.27 7.47 23.53
CA ASN A 73 10.90 7.96 23.79
C ASN A 73 10.26 8.69 22.59
N LYS A 74 10.32 8.08 21.41
CA LYS A 74 9.89 8.74 20.17
C LYS A 74 9.07 7.84 19.26
N THR A 75 8.10 8.44 18.58
CA THR A 75 7.39 7.81 17.46
C THR A 75 7.85 8.45 16.14
N VAL A 76 8.26 7.62 15.18
CA VAL A 76 8.74 8.03 13.85
C VAL A 76 8.07 7.17 12.76
N ASN A 77 8.05 7.66 11.52
CA ASN A 77 7.53 6.87 10.40
C ASN A 77 8.59 5.87 9.94
N ASN A 78 9.68 6.33 9.34
CA ASN A 78 10.80 5.46 8.96
C ASN A 78 12.10 5.86 9.67
N VAL A 79 13.05 4.93 9.73
CA VAL A 79 14.42 5.17 10.18
C VAL A 79 15.38 4.54 9.17
N HIS A 80 16.40 5.28 8.74
CA HIS A 80 17.45 4.81 7.85
C HIS A 80 18.80 4.91 8.56
N ILE A 81 19.37 3.76 8.91
CA ILE A 81 20.75 3.63 9.37
C ILE A 81 21.64 3.45 8.13
N THR A 82 22.38 4.51 7.81
CA THR A 82 23.20 4.58 6.59
C THR A 82 24.54 3.86 6.75
N LYS A 83 25.19 3.55 5.62
CA LYS A 83 26.56 3.01 5.54
C LYS A 83 27.60 3.82 6.34
N ALA A 84 27.41 5.15 6.43
CA ALA A 84 28.32 6.04 7.14
C ALA A 84 28.40 5.75 8.65
N ALA A 85 27.43 5.04 9.23
CA ALA A 85 27.48 4.62 10.62
C ALA A 85 28.66 3.68 10.93
N GLY A 86 29.17 2.92 9.95
CA GLY A 86 30.25 1.95 10.18
C GLY A 86 29.89 0.96 11.29
N ASN A 87 30.82 0.62 12.20
CA ASN A 87 30.58 -0.29 13.33
C ASN A 87 30.16 0.41 14.64
N LYS A 88 29.65 1.64 14.55
CA LYS A 88 29.30 2.46 15.73
C LYS A 88 28.00 2.02 16.40
N GLY A 89 27.91 2.15 17.73
CA GLY A 89 26.73 1.79 18.51
C GLY A 89 25.51 2.68 18.21
N ILE A 90 24.39 2.08 17.84
CA ILE A 90 23.10 2.75 17.66
C ILE A 90 22.10 2.09 18.59
N THR A 91 21.48 2.90 19.43
CA THR A 91 20.48 2.41 20.40
C THR A 91 19.16 3.15 20.20
N LEU A 92 18.09 2.41 19.95
CA LEU A 92 16.72 2.92 19.95
C LEU A 92 16.01 2.38 21.18
N ARG A 93 15.61 3.25 22.11
CA ARG A 93 14.99 2.90 23.40
C ARG A 93 13.58 3.47 23.50
N ASN A 94 12.58 2.63 23.74
CA ASN A 94 11.19 3.06 23.80
C ASN A 94 10.78 3.87 22.54
N VAL A 95 11.17 3.37 21.37
CA VAL A 95 10.85 3.98 20.07
C VAL A 95 9.72 3.19 19.40
N THR A 96 8.81 3.87 18.71
CA THR A 96 7.85 3.25 17.81
C THR A 96 8.15 3.68 16.38
N ILE A 97 8.52 2.74 15.52
CA ILE A 97 8.73 2.95 14.09
C ILE A 97 7.50 2.38 13.38
N LYS A 98 6.66 3.26 12.83
CA LYS A 98 5.40 2.87 12.20
C LYS A 98 5.62 2.14 10.86
N GLY A 99 6.64 2.56 10.12
CA GLY A 99 7.05 2.00 8.85
C GLY A 99 8.28 1.13 8.97
N GLU A 100 9.34 1.51 8.27
CA GLU A 100 10.54 0.69 8.13
C GLU A 100 11.74 1.25 8.89
N LEU A 101 12.49 0.34 9.51
CA LEU A 101 13.90 0.53 9.89
C LEU A 101 14.78 -0.08 8.80
N LEU A 102 15.32 0.75 7.91
CA LEU A 102 16.29 0.37 6.88
C LEU A 102 17.71 0.44 7.45
N ILE A 103 18.46 -0.65 7.32
CA ILE A 103 19.82 -0.81 7.84
C ILE A 103 20.75 -1.13 6.66
N ASP A 104 21.42 -0.11 6.12
CA ASP A 104 22.43 -0.26 5.07
C ASP A 104 23.88 -0.27 5.61
N GLY A 105 24.08 0.14 6.87
CA GLY A 105 25.36 0.12 7.60
C GLY A 105 25.25 -0.64 8.92
N SER A 106 26.21 -0.46 9.84
CA SER A 106 26.29 -1.17 11.13
C SER A 106 26.85 -2.61 11.04
N GLY A 107 28.06 -2.83 11.54
CA GLY A 107 28.66 -4.16 11.74
C GLY A 107 28.17 -4.94 12.97
N GLN A 108 29.07 -5.69 13.60
CA GLN A 108 28.74 -6.67 14.66
C GLN A 108 28.28 -6.08 16.01
N ASN A 109 28.44 -4.77 16.27
CA ASN A 109 28.24 -4.19 17.62
C ASN A 109 27.11 -3.16 17.71
N SER A 110 26.31 -2.99 16.66
CA SER A 110 25.92 -1.62 16.33
C SER A 110 24.43 -1.30 16.34
N ILE A 111 23.52 -2.26 16.57
CA ILE A 111 22.09 -1.93 16.70
C ILE A 111 21.49 -2.62 17.93
N ILE A 112 21.01 -1.80 18.87
CA ILE A 112 20.27 -2.22 20.06
C ILE A 112 18.87 -1.60 19.98
N LEU A 113 17.86 -2.45 20.02
CA LEU A 113 16.45 -2.08 20.05
C LEU A 113 15.89 -2.49 21.41
N GLU A 114 15.62 -1.50 22.26
CA GLU A 114 15.18 -1.70 23.64
C GLU A 114 13.76 -1.16 23.81
N ASP A 115 12.85 -1.98 24.33
CA ASP A 115 11.42 -1.65 24.50
C ASP A 115 10.78 -1.00 23.26
N THR A 116 11.21 -1.43 22.06
CA THR A 116 10.90 -0.77 20.80
C THR A 116 9.90 -1.58 19.98
N LYS A 117 8.99 -0.90 19.27
CA LYS A 117 8.02 -1.54 18.37
C LYS A 117 8.28 -1.13 16.94
N ILE A 118 8.44 -2.11 16.05
CA ILE A 118 8.79 -1.86 14.64
C ILE A 118 7.90 -2.72 13.75
N ASN A 119 7.30 -2.09 12.73
CA ASN A 119 6.52 -2.81 11.73
C ASN A 119 7.43 -3.62 10.78
N ARG A 120 8.48 -2.99 10.24
CA ARG A 120 9.43 -3.70 9.37
C ARG A 120 10.87 -3.31 9.60
N ILE A 121 11.75 -4.30 9.56
CA ILE A 121 13.20 -4.10 9.42
C ILE A 121 13.63 -4.56 8.04
N THR A 122 14.47 -3.77 7.35
CA THR A 122 15.20 -4.24 6.17
C THR A 122 16.70 -4.13 6.44
N ALA A 123 17.40 -5.26 6.49
CA ALA A 123 18.83 -5.31 6.71
C ALA A 123 19.58 -5.64 5.42
N ASN A 124 20.36 -4.68 4.93
CA ASN A 124 21.03 -4.71 3.63
C ASN A 124 22.51 -4.31 3.78
N ASN A 125 23.24 -5.03 4.64
CA ASN A 125 24.66 -4.77 4.82
C ASN A 125 25.46 -5.38 3.66
N THR A 126 25.73 -4.54 2.67
CA THR A 126 26.50 -4.90 1.47
C THR A 126 28.01 -4.79 1.66
N ASN A 127 28.49 -4.25 2.80
CA ASN A 127 29.91 -4.04 3.05
C ASN A 127 30.53 -5.19 3.86
N LYS A 128 31.20 -6.11 3.16
CA LYS A 128 31.87 -7.27 3.77
C LYS A 128 32.91 -6.90 4.84
N LYS A 129 33.42 -5.65 4.87
CA LYS A 129 34.38 -5.17 5.89
C LYS A 129 33.75 -4.94 7.25
N ASP A 130 32.44 -4.72 7.32
CA ASP A 130 31.72 -4.42 8.57
C ASP A 130 31.31 -5.71 9.31
N GLY A 131 31.51 -6.88 8.68
CA GLY A 131 31.08 -8.17 9.21
C GLY A 131 29.56 -8.35 9.14
N LYS A 132 29.03 -9.38 9.82
CA LYS A 132 27.58 -9.62 9.91
C LYS A 132 26.94 -8.50 10.74
N VAL A 133 25.82 -7.94 10.26
CA VAL A 133 25.02 -6.99 11.04
C VAL A 133 24.48 -7.69 12.28
N ARG A 134 24.65 -7.09 13.47
CA ARG A 134 24.00 -7.58 14.69
C ARG A 134 22.83 -6.67 15.08
N ILE A 135 21.65 -7.26 15.23
CA ILE A 135 20.45 -6.59 15.70
C ILE A 135 20.09 -7.21 17.05
N ALA A 136 20.30 -6.48 18.14
CA ALA A 136 19.99 -6.94 19.49
C ALA A 136 18.62 -6.42 19.93
N LEU A 137 17.72 -7.33 20.29
CA LEU A 137 16.42 -7.01 20.87
C LEU A 137 16.49 -7.14 22.40
N VAL A 138 16.09 -6.09 23.10
CA VAL A 138 16.17 -5.99 24.56
C VAL A 138 14.80 -5.61 25.11
N GLY A 139 14.46 -6.15 26.29
CA GLY A 139 13.22 -5.81 26.98
C GLY A 139 11.98 -6.22 26.19
N ASN A 140 10.93 -5.41 26.25
CA ASN A 140 9.64 -5.68 25.63
C ASN A 140 9.61 -5.24 24.15
N THR A 141 10.64 -5.61 23.39
CA THR A 141 10.76 -5.28 21.97
C THR A 141 9.96 -6.27 21.11
N ALA A 142 9.30 -5.76 20.07
CA ALA A 142 8.48 -6.54 19.15
C ALA A 142 8.65 -6.05 17.70
N ILE A 143 8.94 -6.99 16.79
CA ILE A 143 9.19 -6.73 15.37
C ILE A 143 8.21 -7.58 14.55
N GLU A 144 7.32 -6.94 13.79
CA GLU A 144 6.33 -7.68 12.98
C GLU A 144 6.98 -8.43 11.81
N SER A 145 7.94 -7.81 11.12
CA SER A 145 8.65 -8.44 10.01
C SER A 145 10.10 -7.95 9.87
N ALA A 146 10.98 -8.83 9.40
CA ALA A 146 12.36 -8.48 9.03
C ALA A 146 12.76 -9.09 7.67
N LEU A 147 13.24 -8.28 6.74
CA LEU A 147 13.82 -8.70 5.48
C LEU A 147 15.35 -8.65 5.57
N LEU A 148 16.00 -9.81 5.50
CA LEU A 148 17.45 -9.95 5.55
C LEU A 148 18.00 -10.15 4.13
N LYS A 149 18.65 -9.12 3.58
CA LYS A 149 19.36 -9.17 2.29
C LYS A 149 20.83 -9.53 2.42
N SER A 150 21.30 -9.75 3.64
CA SER A 150 22.68 -10.08 3.99
C SER A 150 22.71 -10.89 5.28
N ASP A 151 23.75 -11.72 5.46
CA ASP A 151 23.97 -12.46 6.70
C ASP A 151 23.89 -11.56 7.95
N ALA A 152 23.06 -11.97 8.91
CA ALA A 152 22.81 -11.22 10.14
C ALA A 152 22.94 -12.10 11.39
N VAL A 153 23.18 -11.45 12.53
CA VAL A 153 23.05 -12.02 13.86
C VAL A 153 21.89 -11.32 14.55
N LEU A 154 20.84 -12.07 14.85
CA LEU A 154 19.68 -11.59 15.58
C LEU A 154 19.84 -12.04 17.04
N ASP A 155 20.02 -11.08 17.94
CA ASP A 155 20.36 -11.34 19.33
C ASP A 155 19.20 -10.98 20.26
N GLU A 156 18.48 -11.99 20.69
CA GLU A 156 17.34 -11.92 21.60
C GLU A 156 17.73 -12.33 23.04
N SER A 157 19.03 -12.39 23.36
CA SER A 157 19.51 -12.90 24.66
C SER A 157 18.98 -12.12 25.88
N LEU A 158 18.53 -10.88 25.68
CA LEU A 158 17.95 -10.01 26.72
C LEU A 158 16.49 -9.64 26.43
N LEU A 159 15.83 -10.40 25.55
CA LEU A 159 14.44 -10.17 25.16
C LEU A 159 13.49 -10.68 26.25
N THR A 160 12.49 -9.87 26.59
CA THR A 160 11.33 -10.26 27.41
C THR A 160 10.00 -10.15 26.64
N GLY A 161 9.99 -9.42 25.52
CA GLY A 161 8.87 -9.29 24.59
C GLY A 161 8.72 -10.47 23.62
N SER A 162 7.99 -10.24 22.53
CA SER A 162 7.73 -11.28 21.51
C SER A 162 8.86 -11.47 20.51
N GLY A 163 9.77 -10.50 20.36
CA GLY A 163 10.87 -10.58 19.40
C GLY A 163 10.39 -10.45 17.96
N PHE A 164 11.05 -11.17 17.05
CA PHE A 164 10.61 -11.26 15.65
C PHE A 164 9.37 -12.14 15.49
N LYS A 165 8.43 -11.73 14.65
CA LYS A 165 7.28 -12.56 14.25
C LYS A 165 7.53 -13.27 12.91
N GLU A 166 7.98 -12.55 11.89
CA GLU A 166 8.37 -13.11 10.58
C GLU A 166 9.76 -12.62 10.16
N ILE A 167 10.58 -13.51 9.61
CA ILE A 167 11.88 -13.21 9.00
C ILE A 167 11.88 -13.71 7.56
N SER A 168 12.09 -12.82 6.60
CA SER A 168 12.22 -13.10 5.17
C SER A 168 13.68 -13.04 4.73
N MET A 169 14.09 -13.95 3.85
CA MET A 169 15.46 -14.02 3.31
C MET A 169 15.50 -14.76 1.97
N ASP A 170 16.53 -14.51 1.17
CA ASP A 170 16.71 -15.19 -0.10
C ASP A 170 17.34 -16.59 0.05
N ILE A 171 17.04 -17.50 -0.89
CA ILE A 171 17.72 -18.81 -0.99
C ILE A 171 19.24 -18.64 -0.91
N LYS A 172 19.91 -19.61 -0.29
CA LYS A 172 21.36 -19.64 -0.02
C LYS A 172 21.86 -18.56 0.95
N SER A 173 20.97 -17.79 1.57
CA SER A 173 21.33 -16.88 2.66
C SER A 173 21.28 -17.60 4.01
N SER A 174 21.88 -17.00 5.03
CA SER A 174 21.83 -17.49 6.41
C SER A 174 21.64 -16.37 7.42
N PHE A 175 21.12 -16.69 8.60
CA PHE A 175 21.23 -15.82 9.77
C PHE A 175 21.42 -16.63 11.03
N GLN A 176 21.98 -16.03 12.07
CA GLN A 176 22.15 -16.66 13.36
C GLN A 176 21.21 -16.03 14.39
N ILE A 177 20.46 -16.86 15.11
CA ILE A 177 19.72 -16.44 16.31
C ILE A 177 20.56 -16.73 17.56
N LYS A 178 20.64 -15.74 18.46
CA LYS A 178 21.21 -15.88 19.80
C LYS A 178 20.13 -15.55 20.84
N ASP A 179 19.94 -16.42 21.82
CA ASP A 179 18.95 -16.24 22.92
C ASP A 179 19.60 -16.46 24.31
N GLY A 180 20.93 -16.30 24.39
CA GLY A 180 21.68 -16.48 25.64
C GLY A 180 21.65 -17.90 26.24
N LYS A 181 20.94 -18.84 25.62
CA LYS A 181 20.72 -20.24 26.04
C LYS A 181 21.02 -21.21 24.89
N THR A 182 21.25 -22.48 25.22
CA THR A 182 21.36 -23.54 24.20
C THR A 182 20.00 -23.80 23.56
N LEU A 183 19.72 -23.11 22.46
CA LEU A 183 18.48 -23.27 21.71
C LEU A 183 18.50 -24.57 20.90
N LYS A 184 17.62 -25.50 21.25
CA LYS A 184 17.29 -26.65 20.38
C LYS A 184 16.22 -26.21 19.38
N LEU A 185 16.63 -25.42 18.39
CA LEU A 185 15.74 -24.98 17.33
C LEU A 185 15.34 -26.15 16.42
N SER A 186 14.13 -26.07 15.87
CA SER A 186 13.61 -27.02 14.89
C SER A 186 12.80 -26.27 13.83
N SER A 187 12.82 -26.80 12.62
CA SER A 187 12.07 -26.29 11.46
C SER A 187 10.81 -27.13 11.25
N SER A 188 9.71 -26.52 10.81
CA SER A 188 8.53 -27.27 10.38
C SER A 188 8.62 -27.74 8.92
N ASN A 189 9.57 -27.19 8.15
CA ASN A 189 9.83 -27.50 6.75
C ASN A 189 11.34 -27.49 6.50
N GLU A 190 11.97 -28.66 6.69
CA GLU A 190 13.43 -28.81 6.55
C GLU A 190 13.92 -28.75 5.09
N GLU A 191 13.03 -28.88 4.10
CA GLU A 191 13.37 -28.69 2.69
C GLU A 191 13.58 -27.22 2.34
N ALA A 192 12.80 -26.33 2.97
CA ALA A 192 12.93 -24.89 2.76
C ALA A 192 13.96 -24.26 3.71
N VAL A 193 13.98 -24.69 4.98
CA VAL A 193 14.77 -24.05 6.04
C VAL A 193 15.43 -25.10 6.92
N THR A 194 16.77 -25.12 6.97
CA THR A 194 17.53 -25.98 7.88
C THR A 194 18.08 -25.18 9.07
N VAL A 195 18.24 -25.85 10.21
CA VAL A 195 18.78 -25.22 11.42
C VAL A 195 19.96 -26.02 11.96
N LYS A 196 21.05 -25.32 12.28
CA LYS A 196 22.27 -25.89 12.88
C LYS A 196 22.24 -25.77 14.40
N SER A 197 23.09 -26.57 15.06
CA SER A 197 23.20 -26.62 16.53
C SER A 197 23.70 -25.33 17.17
N ASP A 198 24.35 -24.45 16.40
CA ASP A 198 24.84 -23.14 16.85
C ASP A 198 23.80 -22.01 16.68
N GLY A 199 22.55 -22.36 16.33
CA GLY A 199 21.48 -21.41 16.09
C GLY A 199 21.48 -20.76 14.70
N THR A 200 22.35 -21.20 13.79
CA THR A 200 22.35 -20.73 12.40
C THR A 200 21.21 -21.37 11.62
N ILE A 201 20.44 -20.55 10.92
CA ILE A 201 19.31 -20.91 10.07
C ILE A 201 19.71 -20.65 8.61
N TYR A 202 19.54 -21.65 7.75
CA TYR A 202 19.86 -21.59 6.32
C TYR A 202 18.59 -21.67 5.48
N ALA A 203 18.54 -20.82 4.45
CA ALA A 203 17.51 -20.84 3.42
C ALA A 203 17.92 -21.78 2.28
N GLU A 204 17.28 -22.93 2.16
CA GLU A 204 17.63 -23.96 1.17
C GLU A 204 16.80 -23.85 -0.11
N ARG A 205 15.47 -23.68 0.05
CA ARG A 205 14.50 -23.60 -1.05
C ARG A 205 13.43 -22.57 -0.75
N ALA A 206 12.86 -21.98 -1.80
CA ALA A 206 11.71 -21.11 -1.66
C ALA A 206 10.57 -21.83 -0.92
N GLY A 207 9.97 -21.15 0.05
CA GLY A 207 8.97 -21.74 0.93
C GLY A 207 8.88 -21.05 2.28
N ARG A 208 8.14 -21.65 3.21
CA ARG A 208 7.99 -21.16 4.58
C ARG A 208 8.28 -22.25 5.59
N SER A 209 8.76 -21.86 6.76
CA SER A 209 8.93 -22.74 7.91
C SER A 209 8.68 -21.99 9.23
N THR A 210 7.93 -22.61 10.14
CA THR A 210 7.82 -22.14 11.52
C THR A 210 9.02 -22.66 12.32
N ILE A 211 9.80 -21.76 12.90
CA ILE A 211 10.91 -22.11 13.78
C ILE A 211 10.39 -22.24 15.20
N SER A 212 10.72 -23.35 15.85
CA SER A 212 10.25 -23.68 17.19
C SER A 212 11.38 -24.10 18.11
N ALA A 213 11.21 -23.86 19.41
CA ALA A 213 12.10 -24.37 20.45
C ALA A 213 11.30 -24.96 21.64
N PRO A 214 11.90 -25.87 22.43
CA PRO A 214 11.29 -26.33 23.67
C PRO A 214 11.24 -25.20 24.72
N LYS A 215 10.04 -24.81 25.14
CA LYS A 215 9.80 -23.96 26.33
C LYS A 215 9.02 -24.77 27.36
N SER A 216 9.60 -24.94 28.55
CA SER A 216 9.01 -25.74 29.63
C SER A 216 8.58 -27.16 29.19
N GLY A 217 9.40 -27.80 28.35
CA GLY A 217 9.16 -29.15 27.83
C GLY A 217 8.16 -29.24 26.66
N LYS A 218 7.53 -28.14 26.23
CA LYS A 218 6.63 -28.11 25.07
C LYS A 218 7.31 -27.44 23.87
N LYS A 219 7.08 -27.98 22.67
CA LYS A 219 7.50 -27.31 21.43
C LYS A 219 6.68 -26.03 21.27
N THR A 220 7.34 -24.89 21.24
CA THR A 220 6.72 -23.57 21.13
C THR A 220 7.25 -22.89 19.89
N ALA A 221 6.34 -22.40 19.04
CA ALA A 221 6.68 -21.56 17.89
C ALA A 221 7.33 -20.26 18.39
N LEU A 222 8.41 -19.85 17.73
CA LEU A 222 9.12 -18.61 18.02
C LEU A 222 8.77 -17.56 16.96
N PHE A 223 9.05 -17.88 15.70
CA PHE A 223 8.84 -17.00 14.56
C PHE A 223 8.71 -17.82 13.27
N GLU A 224 8.23 -17.19 12.20
CA GLU A 224 8.19 -17.76 10.86
C GLU A 224 9.39 -17.31 10.03
N VAL A 225 9.94 -18.22 9.23
CA VAL A 225 10.96 -17.94 8.22
C VAL A 225 10.33 -18.11 6.84
N ARG A 226 10.41 -17.06 6.02
CA ARG A 226 10.01 -17.07 4.62
C ARG A 226 11.24 -17.00 3.74
N VAL A 227 11.40 -17.99 2.87
CA VAL A 227 12.48 -18.07 1.90
C VAL A 227 11.97 -17.69 0.53
N THR A 228 12.60 -16.70 -0.10
CA THR A 228 12.30 -16.25 -1.46
C THR A 228 13.40 -16.69 -2.44
N ASP A 229 13.02 -17.02 -3.66
CA ASP A 229 13.98 -17.13 -4.76
C ASP A 229 14.04 -15.77 -5.47
N PRO A 230 15.15 -15.02 -5.38
CA PRO A 230 15.26 -13.70 -6.00
C PRO A 230 15.28 -13.78 -7.53
N SER A 231 15.46 -14.97 -8.14
CA SER A 231 15.25 -15.17 -9.58
C SER A 231 13.77 -15.15 -9.97
N GLU A 232 12.86 -15.36 -9.00
CA GLU A 232 11.42 -15.28 -9.19
C GLU A 232 10.86 -13.94 -8.66
N LYS A 233 10.82 -12.94 -9.54
CA LYS A 233 10.28 -11.63 -9.22
C LYS A 233 8.83 -11.73 -8.72
N THR A 234 8.58 -11.19 -7.53
CA THR A 234 7.23 -11.01 -6.99
C THR A 234 6.80 -9.56 -7.16
N ILE A 235 5.64 -9.32 -7.77
CA ILE A 235 5.09 -7.97 -7.96
C ILE A 235 4.10 -7.67 -6.83
N LYS A 236 4.27 -6.56 -6.13
CA LYS A 236 3.40 -6.17 -5.01
C LYS A 236 2.48 -5.02 -5.39
N ILE A 237 1.17 -5.22 -5.29
CA ILE A 237 0.15 -4.28 -5.78
C ILE A 237 -0.88 -3.99 -4.69
N LEU A 238 -1.07 -2.72 -4.32
CA LEU A 238 -2.13 -2.28 -3.42
C LEU A 238 -3.14 -1.41 -4.15
N SER A 239 -4.43 -1.75 -4.06
CA SER A 239 -5.51 -0.88 -4.50
C SER A 239 -6.12 -0.14 -3.32
N ILE A 240 -6.23 1.18 -3.41
CA ILE A 240 -6.98 2.02 -2.49
C ILE A 240 -8.27 2.43 -3.19
N GLY A 241 -9.40 1.93 -2.70
CA GLY A 241 -10.67 2.14 -3.39
C GLY A 241 -11.89 1.65 -2.62
N ASN A 242 -12.76 0.96 -3.35
CA ASN A 242 -14.13 0.65 -2.96
C ASN A 242 -14.58 -0.66 -3.63
N SER A 243 -15.89 -0.86 -3.82
CA SER A 243 -16.43 -2.06 -4.47
C SER A 243 -15.90 -2.27 -5.90
N PHE A 244 -15.55 -1.21 -6.63
CA PHE A 244 -15.00 -1.33 -7.97
C PHE A 244 -13.54 -1.80 -7.97
N SER A 245 -12.73 -1.43 -6.96
CA SER A 245 -11.39 -2.02 -6.81
C SER A 245 -11.50 -3.47 -6.36
N GLN A 246 -12.49 -3.83 -5.53
CA GLN A 246 -12.77 -5.21 -5.17
C GLN A 246 -13.14 -6.07 -6.40
N ASP A 247 -14.02 -5.58 -7.28
CA ASP A 247 -14.36 -6.24 -8.54
C ASP A 247 -13.13 -6.43 -9.45
N THR A 248 -12.27 -5.41 -9.53
CA THR A 248 -11.04 -5.44 -10.35
C THR A 248 -10.04 -6.47 -9.81
N MET A 249 -9.87 -6.52 -8.49
CA MET A 249 -8.86 -7.37 -7.84
C MET A 249 -9.31 -8.82 -7.64
N PHE A 250 -10.61 -9.11 -7.82
CA PHE A 250 -11.23 -10.38 -7.42
C PHE A 250 -10.54 -11.63 -7.95
N TYR A 251 -10.10 -11.62 -9.22
CA TYR A 251 -9.43 -12.76 -9.86
C TYR A 251 -7.92 -12.54 -10.08
N MET A 252 -7.32 -11.46 -9.57
CA MET A 252 -5.92 -11.12 -9.84
C MET A 252 -4.96 -12.25 -9.46
N GLN A 253 -5.18 -12.88 -8.29
CA GLN A 253 -4.33 -13.96 -7.80
C GLN A 253 -4.42 -15.22 -8.68
N ASP A 254 -5.63 -15.63 -9.05
CA ASP A 254 -5.82 -16.82 -9.89
C ASP A 254 -5.26 -16.61 -11.31
N ILE A 255 -5.47 -15.42 -11.87
CA ILE A 255 -4.93 -15.02 -13.18
C ILE A 255 -3.41 -15.11 -13.15
N ALA A 256 -2.75 -14.43 -12.21
CA ALA A 256 -1.30 -14.38 -12.12
C ALA A 256 -0.68 -15.74 -11.83
N LYS A 257 -1.27 -16.51 -10.91
CA LYS A 257 -0.85 -17.87 -10.59
C LYS A 257 -0.89 -18.76 -11.83
N SER A 258 -1.97 -18.70 -12.61
CA SER A 258 -2.07 -19.53 -13.83
C SER A 258 -1.04 -19.16 -14.89
N ALA A 259 -0.62 -17.89 -14.93
CA ALA A 259 0.43 -17.39 -15.82
C ALA A 259 1.86 -17.58 -15.27
N GLY A 260 2.03 -18.22 -14.11
CA GLY A 260 3.35 -18.37 -13.47
C GLY A 260 4.02 -17.03 -13.16
N VAL A 261 3.23 -16.06 -12.66
CA VAL A 261 3.71 -14.76 -12.18
C VAL A 261 3.37 -14.63 -10.69
N ASN A 262 4.40 -14.45 -9.87
CA ASN A 262 4.24 -14.27 -8.44
C ASN A 262 3.75 -12.85 -8.13
N ILE A 263 2.63 -12.73 -7.41
CA ILE A 263 2.11 -11.44 -6.96
C ILE A 263 1.71 -11.47 -5.48
N VAL A 264 1.82 -10.32 -4.83
CA VAL A 264 1.16 -10.02 -3.55
C VAL A 264 0.19 -8.89 -3.80
N THR A 265 -1.06 -9.05 -3.37
CA THR A 265 -2.09 -8.04 -3.61
C THR A 265 -2.75 -7.57 -2.33
N GLY A 266 -2.95 -6.26 -2.21
CA GLY A 266 -3.76 -5.63 -1.18
C GLY A 266 -4.95 -4.88 -1.78
N ASN A 267 -6.09 -4.87 -1.12
CA ASN A 267 -7.23 -4.03 -1.43
C ASN A 267 -7.72 -3.35 -0.16
N LEU A 268 -7.42 -2.06 -0.04
CA LEU A 268 -7.90 -1.19 1.03
C LEU A 268 -9.29 -0.66 0.65
N TYR A 269 -10.31 -1.28 1.25
CA TYR A 269 -11.71 -1.16 0.84
C TYR A 269 -12.51 -0.26 1.79
N ASN A 270 -13.25 0.69 1.21
CA ASN A 270 -14.37 1.37 1.86
C ASN A 270 -15.53 1.52 0.86
N SER A 271 -16.73 1.09 1.21
CA SER A 271 -17.89 1.09 0.30
C SER A 271 -18.23 2.49 -0.22
N GLY A 272 -18.40 2.61 -1.54
CA GLY A 272 -18.74 3.87 -2.22
C GLY A 272 -17.74 5.01 -2.03
N CYS A 273 -16.53 4.73 -1.55
CA CYS A 273 -15.59 5.78 -1.17
C CYS A 273 -15.11 6.58 -2.40
N SER A 274 -15.20 7.90 -2.31
CA SER A 274 -14.71 8.85 -3.32
C SER A 274 -13.30 9.32 -2.96
N LEU A 275 -12.60 9.93 -3.93
CA LEU A 275 -11.28 10.52 -3.70
C LEU A 275 -11.30 11.54 -2.55
N LYS A 276 -12.36 12.37 -2.46
CA LYS A 276 -12.56 13.31 -1.35
C LYS A 276 -12.57 12.60 0.00
N LYS A 277 -13.38 11.56 0.13
CA LYS A 277 -13.54 10.80 1.37
C LYS A 277 -12.27 10.04 1.74
N HIS A 278 -11.57 9.46 0.76
CA HIS A 278 -10.24 8.89 0.95
C HIS A 278 -9.25 9.91 1.50
N TRP A 279 -9.25 11.14 0.97
CA TRP A 279 -8.39 12.21 1.47
C TRP A 279 -8.72 12.60 2.90
N GLU A 280 -10.00 12.81 3.23
CA GLU A 280 -10.45 13.09 4.61
C GLU A 280 -10.04 11.97 5.59
N TYR A 281 -10.04 10.71 5.13
CA TYR A 281 -9.62 9.57 5.95
C TYR A 281 -8.11 9.51 6.13
N ALA A 282 -7.34 9.85 5.08
CA ALA A 282 -5.88 9.91 5.14
C ALA A 282 -5.40 11.09 6.02
N SER A 283 -5.97 12.28 5.84
CA SER A 283 -5.58 13.48 6.59
C SER A 283 -5.84 13.37 8.08
N ASP A 284 -6.92 12.68 8.45
CA ASP A 284 -7.34 12.50 9.84
C ASP A 284 -6.81 11.18 10.44
N ASN A 285 -6.05 10.40 9.67
CA ASN A 285 -5.58 9.05 10.03
C ASN A 285 -6.72 8.14 10.56
N LYS A 286 -7.87 8.17 9.89
CA LYS A 286 -9.08 7.44 10.31
C LYS A 286 -8.96 5.95 10.03
N LYS A 287 -9.38 5.15 11.01
CA LYS A 287 -9.59 3.70 10.90
C LYS A 287 -10.92 3.43 10.20
N ALA A 288 -10.91 3.53 8.88
CA ALA A 288 -12.14 3.55 8.08
C ALA A 288 -12.21 2.41 7.06
N TYR A 289 -11.24 1.51 7.03
CA TYR A 289 -11.11 0.53 5.96
C TYR A 289 -11.11 -0.90 6.47
N THR A 290 -11.68 -1.78 5.66
CA THR A 290 -11.35 -3.20 5.68
C THR A 290 -10.20 -3.44 4.71
N TYR A 291 -9.15 -4.10 5.17
CA TYR A 291 -7.99 -4.41 4.37
C TYR A 291 -7.96 -5.89 4.03
N TYR A 292 -8.10 -6.20 2.74
CA TYR A 292 -7.95 -7.55 2.21
C TYR A 292 -6.55 -7.70 1.62
N LYS A 293 -5.84 -8.76 1.98
CA LYS A 293 -4.50 -9.05 1.48
C LYS A 293 -4.43 -10.49 1.01
N TRP A 294 -3.85 -10.71 -0.15
CA TRP A 294 -3.55 -12.04 -0.67
C TRP A 294 -2.05 -12.20 -0.81
N THR A 295 -1.55 -13.30 -0.26
CA THR A 295 -0.16 -13.74 -0.39
C THR A 295 -0.14 -15.17 -0.90
N SER A 296 1.05 -15.79 -0.95
CA SER A 296 1.21 -17.23 -1.18
C SER A 296 0.36 -18.10 -0.24
N ASP A 297 0.00 -17.59 0.93
CA ASP A 297 -0.66 -18.34 2.00
C ASP A 297 -2.19 -18.23 1.93
N GLY A 298 -2.69 -17.45 0.98
CA GLY A 298 -4.11 -17.17 0.82
C GLY A 298 -4.49 -15.75 1.23
N MET A 299 -5.78 -15.57 1.43
CA MET A 299 -6.42 -14.29 1.71
C MET A 299 -6.55 -14.07 3.21
N THR A 300 -6.19 -12.88 3.67
CA THR A 300 -6.44 -12.38 5.02
C THR A 300 -7.26 -11.10 4.98
N GLU A 301 -8.10 -10.91 5.98
CA GLU A 301 -8.95 -9.73 6.14
C GLU A 301 -8.70 -9.08 7.51
N ALA A 302 -8.64 -7.76 7.54
CA ALA A 302 -8.54 -7.01 8.78
C ALA A 302 -9.35 -5.71 8.72
N GLU A 303 -10.25 -5.52 9.69
CA GLU A 303 -11.04 -4.30 9.85
C GLU A 303 -10.27 -3.19 10.60
N ASP A 304 -10.89 -2.02 10.74
CA ASP A 304 -10.38 -0.87 11.48
C ASP A 304 -8.97 -0.43 11.09
N LYS A 305 -8.64 -0.56 9.79
CA LYS A 305 -7.36 -0.11 9.24
C LYS A 305 -7.40 1.34 8.82
N THR A 306 -6.26 2.01 9.01
CA THR A 306 -5.99 3.31 8.39
C THR A 306 -5.37 3.12 7.00
N MET A 307 -5.35 4.18 6.19
CA MET A 307 -4.61 4.16 4.92
C MET A 307 -3.11 4.01 5.13
N ALA A 308 -2.56 4.59 6.21
CA ALA A 308 -1.15 4.44 6.55
C ALA A 308 -0.78 2.98 6.82
N ASP A 309 -1.62 2.25 7.56
CA ASP A 309 -1.36 0.84 7.89
C ASP A 309 -1.16 -0.01 6.62
N ALA A 310 -2.03 0.16 5.62
CA ALA A 310 -1.91 -0.60 4.37
C ALA A 310 -0.74 -0.15 3.48
N ILE A 311 -0.43 1.15 3.43
CA ILE A 311 0.71 1.65 2.64
C ILE A 311 2.05 1.19 3.26
N LEU A 312 2.13 1.06 4.58
CA LEU A 312 3.34 0.66 5.31
C LEU A 312 3.52 -0.87 5.40
N ASP A 313 2.48 -1.63 5.06
CA ASP A 313 2.44 -3.09 5.16
C ASP A 313 3.50 -3.77 4.26
N GLU A 314 3.68 -3.30 3.02
CA GLU A 314 4.65 -3.86 2.07
C GLU A 314 5.48 -2.74 1.41
N ASP A 315 6.63 -3.09 0.82
CA ASP A 315 7.35 -2.26 -0.16
C ASP A 315 6.64 -2.30 -1.52
N TRP A 316 5.36 -1.92 -1.56
CA TRP A 316 4.52 -1.96 -2.76
C TRP A 316 5.25 -1.44 -4.02
N ASP A 317 5.21 -2.22 -5.10
CA ASP A 317 5.69 -1.79 -6.41
C ASP A 317 4.67 -0.85 -7.06
N TYR A 318 3.39 -1.16 -6.89
CA TYR A 318 2.26 -0.41 -7.44
C TYR A 318 1.24 -0.07 -6.36
N ILE A 319 0.78 1.20 -6.37
CA ILE A 319 -0.41 1.61 -5.61
C ILE A 319 -1.42 2.24 -6.56
N THR A 320 -2.62 1.68 -6.65
CA THR A 320 -3.67 2.14 -7.56
C THR A 320 -4.69 3.01 -6.84
N LEU A 321 -5.08 4.12 -7.46
CA LEU A 321 -6.14 5.02 -7.01
C LEU A 321 -7.29 5.04 -8.03
N GLN A 322 -8.50 5.33 -7.57
CA GLN A 322 -9.67 5.52 -8.43
C GLN A 322 -10.71 6.43 -7.78
N GLN A 323 -11.59 6.98 -8.60
CA GLN A 323 -12.78 7.70 -8.14
C GLN A 323 -13.94 6.74 -7.81
N SER A 324 -14.93 7.23 -7.05
CA SER A 324 -16.26 6.60 -6.96
C SER A 324 -16.88 6.48 -8.35
N SER A 325 -17.73 5.48 -8.58
CA SER A 325 -18.33 5.28 -9.90
C SER A 325 -19.29 6.42 -10.29
N ALA A 326 -20.00 6.98 -9.32
CA ALA A 326 -20.90 8.12 -9.51
C ALA A 326 -20.16 9.37 -10.04
N ASP A 327 -18.96 9.62 -9.52
CA ASP A 327 -18.16 10.82 -9.82
C ASP A 327 -17.07 10.56 -10.88
N SER A 328 -16.94 9.33 -11.38
CA SER A 328 -15.83 8.87 -12.22
C SER A 328 -15.65 9.62 -13.55
N GLY A 329 -16.72 10.22 -14.08
CA GLY A 329 -16.68 11.06 -15.27
C GLY A 329 -16.80 12.56 -14.98
N ILE A 330 -16.65 13.00 -13.72
CA ILE A 330 -16.78 14.40 -13.31
C ILE A 330 -15.43 14.89 -12.78
N TYR A 331 -14.57 15.40 -13.67
CA TYR A 331 -13.19 15.79 -13.35
C TYR A 331 -13.06 16.73 -12.13
N SER A 332 -13.99 17.66 -11.92
CA SER A 332 -13.94 18.59 -10.79
C SER A 332 -14.01 17.91 -9.40
N THR A 333 -14.40 16.63 -9.34
CA THR A 333 -14.41 15.83 -8.11
C THR A 333 -13.07 15.15 -7.81
N PHE A 334 -12.14 15.17 -8.76
CA PHE A 334 -10.82 14.56 -8.60
C PHE A 334 -9.90 15.48 -7.80
N GLN A 335 -9.87 16.78 -8.13
CA GLN A 335 -8.97 17.74 -7.50
C GLN A 335 -9.63 18.52 -6.35
N PRO A 336 -8.86 18.89 -5.30
CA PRO A 336 -7.43 18.65 -5.11
C PRO A 336 -7.09 17.26 -4.54
N TYR A 337 -8.10 16.40 -4.37
CA TYR A 337 -8.01 15.18 -3.57
C TYR A 337 -7.05 14.13 -4.14
N LEU A 338 -7.04 13.94 -5.46
CA LEU A 338 -6.12 13.03 -6.12
C LEU A 338 -4.67 13.44 -5.90
N ASN A 339 -4.34 14.72 -6.07
CA ASN A 339 -2.97 15.21 -5.87
C ASN A 339 -2.52 15.10 -4.41
N ASN A 340 -3.46 15.36 -3.48
CA ASN A 340 -3.20 15.18 -2.05
C ASN A 340 -2.93 13.70 -1.70
N LEU A 341 -3.74 12.78 -2.22
CA LEU A 341 -3.58 11.34 -2.03
C LEU A 341 -2.28 10.82 -2.65
N ALA A 342 -1.99 11.18 -3.90
CA ALA A 342 -0.74 10.82 -4.59
C ALA A 342 0.48 11.26 -3.78
N SER A 343 0.46 12.49 -3.27
CA SER A 343 1.52 13.03 -2.42
C SER A 343 1.61 12.33 -1.06
N TYR A 344 0.46 11.98 -0.47
CA TYR A 344 0.40 11.24 0.79
C TYR A 344 0.99 9.84 0.62
N VAL A 345 0.60 9.11 -0.43
CA VAL A 345 1.14 7.78 -0.74
C VAL A 345 2.65 7.85 -0.94
N LYS A 346 3.16 8.74 -1.81
CA LYS A 346 4.60 8.85 -2.08
C LYS A 346 5.45 9.16 -0.84
N ARG A 347 4.91 9.91 0.14
CA ARG A 347 5.61 10.22 1.39
C ARG A 347 5.49 9.14 2.46
N THR A 348 4.49 8.26 2.34
CA THR A 348 4.20 7.23 3.35
C THR A 348 4.75 5.88 2.92
N ALA A 349 4.76 5.58 1.62
CA ALA A 349 5.20 4.31 1.08
C ALA A 349 6.65 4.03 1.47
N VAL A 350 6.90 2.77 1.84
CA VAL A 350 8.25 2.35 2.20
C VAL A 350 9.14 2.25 0.97
N ASN A 351 8.59 1.83 -0.18
CA ASN A 351 9.31 1.82 -1.44
C ASN A 351 9.36 3.26 -2.02
N PRO A 352 10.53 3.93 -2.04
CA PRO A 352 10.64 5.28 -2.58
C PRO A 352 10.44 5.32 -4.11
N LYS A 353 10.42 4.16 -4.78
CA LYS A 353 10.18 4.00 -6.21
C LYS A 353 8.78 3.48 -6.53
N VAL A 354 7.87 3.47 -5.54
CA VAL A 354 6.48 3.03 -5.75
C VAL A 354 5.87 3.76 -6.95
N LYS A 355 5.28 3.01 -7.87
CA LYS A 355 4.58 3.55 -9.02
C LYS A 355 3.11 3.74 -8.65
N LEU A 356 2.59 4.93 -8.89
CA LEU A 356 1.15 5.16 -8.79
C LEU A 356 0.50 4.80 -10.13
N ALA A 357 -0.72 4.30 -10.07
CA ALA A 357 -1.55 4.11 -11.26
C ALA A 357 -3.01 4.51 -10.99
N LEU A 358 -3.72 4.93 -12.03
CA LEU A 358 -5.15 5.19 -11.98
C LEU A 358 -5.92 3.99 -12.52
N ASN A 359 -6.79 3.39 -11.70
CA ASN A 359 -7.72 2.37 -12.18
C ASN A 359 -8.93 3.05 -12.84
N MET A 360 -8.91 3.19 -14.17
CA MET A 360 -10.00 3.80 -14.92
C MET A 360 -11.17 2.84 -14.97
N THR A 361 -12.19 3.12 -14.18
CA THR A 361 -13.39 2.29 -14.02
C THR A 361 -14.30 2.31 -15.25
N TRP A 362 -15.32 1.45 -15.26
CA TRP A 362 -16.27 1.30 -16.37
C TRP A 362 -17.52 2.18 -16.20
N SER A 363 -18.19 2.43 -17.33
CA SER A 363 -19.54 3.00 -17.33
C SER A 363 -20.57 1.97 -16.88
N TYR A 364 -21.68 2.47 -16.35
CA TYR A 364 -22.83 1.65 -15.99
C TYR A 364 -23.44 0.95 -17.20
N SER A 365 -24.21 -0.10 -16.91
CA SER A 365 -25.06 -0.77 -17.88
C SER A 365 -26.09 0.22 -18.45
N TYR A 366 -26.46 0.06 -19.72
CA TYR A 366 -27.61 0.77 -20.29
C TYR A 366 -28.94 0.44 -19.59
N LYS A 367 -28.97 -0.63 -18.77
CA LYS A 367 -30.10 -1.03 -17.93
C LYS A 367 -30.00 -0.52 -16.48
N SER A 368 -28.97 0.26 -16.14
CA SER A 368 -28.79 0.72 -14.77
C SER A 368 -29.92 1.65 -14.36
N ILE A 369 -30.45 1.40 -13.16
CA ILE A 369 -31.45 2.25 -12.51
C ILE A 369 -30.81 3.19 -11.47
N SER A 370 -29.47 3.27 -11.43
CA SER A 370 -28.77 4.15 -10.51
C SER A 370 -29.18 5.61 -10.74
N GLU A 371 -29.57 6.29 -9.67
CA GLU A 371 -29.89 7.72 -9.73
C GLU A 371 -28.69 8.56 -10.18
N HIS A 372 -27.47 8.13 -9.86
CA HIS A 372 -26.25 8.82 -10.29
C HIS A 372 -26.02 8.76 -11.80
N PHE A 373 -26.70 7.86 -12.52
CA PHE A 373 -26.57 7.76 -13.97
C PHE A 373 -27.19 8.97 -14.69
N ILE A 374 -28.02 9.77 -14.00
CA ILE A 374 -28.54 11.05 -14.50
C ILE A 374 -27.42 12.02 -14.89
N ASN A 375 -26.28 11.99 -14.19
CA ASN A 375 -25.12 12.85 -14.48
C ASN A 375 -24.54 12.59 -15.88
N TYR A 376 -24.93 11.47 -16.49
CA TYR A 376 -24.50 11.02 -17.80
C TYR A 376 -25.70 10.74 -18.71
N HIS A 377 -26.82 11.42 -18.45
CA HIS A 377 -28.05 11.34 -19.24
C HIS A 377 -28.66 9.92 -19.34
N TYR A 378 -28.37 9.04 -18.37
CA TYR A 378 -28.68 7.61 -18.46
C TYR A 378 -28.11 6.91 -19.70
N ASP A 379 -27.03 7.44 -20.28
CA ASP A 379 -26.40 6.90 -21.47
C ASP A 379 -25.01 6.34 -21.17
N GLN A 380 -24.82 5.07 -21.55
CA GLN A 380 -23.58 4.32 -21.27
C GLN A 380 -22.37 4.91 -22.01
N LYS A 381 -22.58 5.41 -23.23
CA LYS A 381 -21.51 5.97 -24.06
C LYS A 381 -21.13 7.36 -23.57
N ASP A 382 -22.09 8.17 -23.15
CA ASP A 382 -21.84 9.46 -22.51
C ASP A 382 -21.02 9.28 -21.23
N MET A 383 -21.41 8.33 -20.37
CA MET A 383 -20.66 8.03 -19.15
C MET A 383 -19.24 7.55 -19.46
N TYR A 384 -19.07 6.62 -20.41
CA TYR A 384 -17.74 6.15 -20.80
C TYR A 384 -16.85 7.30 -21.30
N ASN A 385 -17.38 8.15 -22.19
CA ASN A 385 -16.63 9.28 -22.74
C ASN A 385 -16.25 10.29 -21.65
N ALA A 386 -17.14 10.53 -20.68
CA ALA A 386 -16.88 11.41 -19.54
C ALA A 386 -15.79 10.85 -18.61
N ILE A 387 -15.82 9.53 -18.34
CA ILE A 387 -14.79 8.82 -17.58
C ILE A 387 -13.44 8.95 -18.27
N VAL A 388 -13.34 8.60 -19.57
CA VAL A 388 -12.09 8.68 -20.33
C VAL A 388 -11.50 10.09 -20.26
N LYS A 389 -12.31 11.13 -20.54
CA LYS A 389 -11.86 12.52 -20.46
C LYS A 389 -11.35 12.89 -19.07
N SER A 390 -12.05 12.47 -18.02
CA SER A 390 -11.68 12.77 -16.65
C SER A 390 -10.39 12.08 -16.23
N TYR A 391 -10.17 10.83 -16.64
CA TYR A 391 -8.96 10.09 -16.32
C TYR A 391 -7.73 10.54 -17.14
N ILE A 392 -7.90 10.97 -18.39
CA ILE A 392 -6.82 11.64 -19.14
C ILE A 392 -6.38 12.90 -18.39
N GLN A 393 -7.33 13.80 -18.09
CA GLN A 393 -7.02 15.04 -17.38
C GLN A 393 -6.42 14.78 -15.98
N ALA A 394 -6.95 13.79 -15.26
CA ALA A 394 -6.45 13.41 -13.94
C ALA A 394 -5.04 12.82 -14.00
N SER A 395 -4.72 12.01 -15.02
CA SER A 395 -3.38 11.50 -15.30
C SER A 395 -2.41 12.67 -15.48
N ASP A 396 -2.73 13.59 -16.39
CA ASP A 396 -1.91 14.75 -16.73
C ASP A 396 -1.66 15.67 -15.51
N ASP A 397 -2.72 16.05 -14.79
CA ASP A 397 -2.64 17.03 -13.69
C ASP A 397 -2.07 16.46 -12.38
N SER A 398 -2.03 15.13 -12.23
CA SER A 398 -1.44 14.46 -11.06
C SER A 398 -0.02 13.95 -11.29
N GLY A 399 0.42 13.85 -12.56
CA GLY A 399 1.67 13.20 -12.94
C GLY A 399 1.66 11.69 -12.62
N ILE A 400 0.50 11.05 -12.72
CA ILE A 400 0.34 9.60 -12.61
C ILE A 400 0.12 9.06 -14.03
N ASP A 401 1.22 8.77 -14.71
CA ASP A 401 1.22 8.44 -16.15
C ASP A 401 0.56 7.07 -16.46
N MET A 402 0.51 6.17 -15.47
CA MET A 402 -0.02 4.82 -15.66
C MET A 402 -1.53 4.81 -15.43
N VAL A 403 -2.30 4.56 -16.49
CA VAL A 403 -3.75 4.31 -16.42
C VAL A 403 -4.03 2.85 -16.75
N ILE A 404 -4.74 2.15 -15.85
CA ILE A 404 -5.23 0.79 -16.07
C ILE A 404 -6.62 0.89 -16.72
N PRO A 405 -6.79 0.49 -18.00
CA PRO A 405 -7.96 0.84 -18.79
C PRO A 405 -9.13 -0.14 -18.62
N CYS A 406 -9.49 -0.50 -17.38
CA CYS A 406 -10.58 -1.44 -17.09
C CYS A 406 -11.91 -1.01 -17.75
N GLY A 407 -12.21 0.29 -17.74
CA GLY A 407 -13.39 0.84 -18.39
C GLY A 407 -13.44 0.60 -19.89
N THR A 408 -12.32 0.80 -20.58
CA THR A 408 -12.21 0.53 -22.02
C THR A 408 -12.25 -0.97 -22.30
N ALA A 409 -11.64 -1.83 -21.47
CA ALA A 409 -11.73 -3.27 -21.64
C ALA A 409 -13.17 -3.80 -21.52
N ILE A 410 -13.92 -3.31 -20.54
CA ILE A 410 -15.35 -3.60 -20.40
C ILE A 410 -16.12 -3.07 -21.62
N GLN A 411 -15.85 -1.83 -22.05
CA GLN A 411 -16.58 -1.26 -23.19
C GLN A 411 -16.27 -1.97 -24.51
N ASN A 412 -15.03 -2.42 -24.74
CA ASN A 412 -14.64 -3.29 -25.85
C ASN A 412 -15.39 -4.62 -25.78
N ALA A 413 -15.46 -5.24 -24.61
CA ALA A 413 -16.21 -6.47 -24.38
C ALA A 413 -17.70 -6.34 -24.72
N ARG A 414 -18.31 -5.19 -24.38
CA ARG A 414 -19.72 -4.88 -24.69
C ARG A 414 -20.02 -4.71 -26.19
N THR A 415 -19.02 -4.56 -27.05
CA THR A 415 -19.22 -4.55 -28.52
C THR A 415 -19.52 -5.96 -29.06
N ASN A 416 -19.11 -7.01 -28.34
CA ASN A 416 -19.36 -8.39 -28.72
C ASN A 416 -20.69 -8.90 -28.14
N LYS A 417 -21.57 -9.42 -29.00
CA LYS A 417 -22.92 -9.86 -28.62
C LYS A 417 -22.95 -10.95 -27.53
N LEU A 418 -21.99 -11.87 -27.52
CA LEU A 418 -21.96 -12.97 -26.55
C LEU A 418 -21.57 -12.47 -25.15
N LEU A 419 -20.51 -11.65 -25.07
CA LEU A 419 -20.10 -11.04 -23.80
C LEU A 419 -21.15 -10.05 -23.29
N LYS A 420 -21.73 -9.23 -24.18
CA LYS A 420 -22.78 -8.26 -23.83
C LYS A 420 -24.00 -8.92 -23.19
N ALA A 421 -24.32 -10.16 -23.56
CA ALA A 421 -25.47 -10.90 -23.05
C ALA A 421 -25.29 -11.41 -21.61
N ILE A 422 -24.09 -11.33 -21.04
CA ILE A 422 -23.80 -11.77 -19.68
C ILE A 422 -24.34 -10.74 -18.68
N GLY A 423 -25.12 -11.21 -17.71
CA GLY A 423 -25.73 -10.37 -16.68
C GLY A 423 -26.53 -9.21 -17.27
N MET A 424 -26.38 -8.04 -16.65
CA MET A 424 -26.88 -6.76 -17.15
C MET A 424 -25.76 -6.03 -17.90
N ASP A 425 -25.28 -6.56 -19.03
CA ASP A 425 -24.21 -5.92 -19.82
C ASP A 425 -22.85 -5.96 -19.09
N LEU A 426 -22.44 -7.17 -18.70
CA LEU A 426 -21.26 -7.50 -17.88
C LEU A 426 -21.31 -6.99 -16.43
N THR A 427 -22.51 -6.60 -15.97
CA THR A 427 -22.75 -6.16 -14.60
C THR A 427 -23.76 -7.08 -13.91
N SER A 428 -23.70 -7.16 -12.58
CA SER A 428 -24.65 -7.93 -11.78
C SER A 428 -25.90 -7.12 -11.41
N ASP A 429 -25.75 -5.82 -11.20
CA ASP A 429 -26.81 -4.92 -10.72
C ASP A 429 -26.96 -3.63 -11.55
N GLY A 430 -26.35 -3.59 -12.74
CA GLY A 430 -26.26 -2.41 -13.59
C GLY A 430 -25.02 -1.56 -13.35
N ASN A 431 -24.26 -1.77 -12.28
CA ASN A 431 -23.09 -0.97 -11.92
C ASN A 431 -21.85 -1.83 -11.60
N HIS A 432 -21.96 -2.76 -10.66
CA HIS A 432 -20.91 -3.69 -10.25
C HIS A 432 -20.76 -4.81 -11.27
N LEU A 433 -19.54 -5.28 -11.51
CA LEU A 433 -19.29 -6.30 -12.51
C LEU A 433 -19.96 -7.62 -12.15
N ASP A 434 -20.34 -8.37 -13.17
CA ASP A 434 -20.78 -9.74 -12.95
C ASP A 434 -19.62 -10.58 -12.41
N ILE A 435 -19.95 -11.53 -11.53
CA ILE A 435 -18.94 -12.32 -10.81
C ILE A 435 -18.07 -13.16 -11.75
N GLY A 436 -18.51 -13.46 -12.98
CA GLY A 436 -17.77 -14.25 -13.95
C GLY A 436 -16.91 -13.37 -14.87
N MET A 437 -17.44 -13.06 -16.05
CA MET A 437 -16.65 -12.47 -17.14
C MET A 437 -16.33 -11.00 -16.89
N GLY A 438 -17.23 -10.21 -16.29
CA GLY A 438 -16.97 -8.82 -15.94
C GLY A 438 -15.73 -8.68 -15.06
N ARG A 439 -15.73 -9.31 -13.88
CA ARG A 439 -14.57 -9.30 -12.97
C ARG A 439 -13.31 -9.89 -13.61
N TYR A 440 -13.45 -10.93 -14.43
CA TYR A 440 -12.33 -11.53 -15.15
C TYR A 440 -11.68 -10.56 -16.14
N ILE A 441 -12.47 -9.82 -16.91
CA ILE A 441 -11.97 -8.79 -17.84
C ILE A 441 -11.23 -7.69 -17.07
N ALA A 442 -11.80 -7.20 -15.96
CA ALA A 442 -11.14 -6.17 -15.15
C ALA A 442 -9.80 -6.67 -14.56
N GLY A 443 -9.79 -7.87 -13.97
CA GLY A 443 -8.58 -8.48 -13.45
C GLY A 443 -7.51 -8.75 -14.52
N LEU A 444 -7.91 -9.26 -15.70
CA LEU A 444 -6.99 -9.45 -16.83
C LEU A 444 -6.38 -8.11 -17.29
N THR A 445 -7.18 -7.03 -17.27
CA THR A 445 -6.72 -5.70 -17.69
C THR A 445 -5.66 -5.17 -16.73
N MET A 446 -5.93 -5.22 -15.42
CA MET A 446 -4.96 -4.87 -14.39
C MET A 446 -3.69 -5.72 -14.53
N PHE A 447 -3.83 -7.04 -14.61
CA PHE A 447 -2.71 -7.97 -14.74
C PHE A 447 -1.84 -7.64 -15.96
N LYS A 448 -2.44 -7.54 -17.16
CA LYS A 448 -1.73 -7.28 -18.41
C LYS A 448 -0.99 -5.94 -18.37
N THR A 449 -1.65 -4.89 -17.90
CA THR A 449 -1.05 -3.54 -17.79
C THR A 449 0.18 -3.57 -16.87
N ILE A 450 0.12 -4.29 -15.75
CA ILE A 450 1.23 -4.38 -14.80
C ILE A 450 2.39 -5.22 -15.34
N ILE A 451 2.14 -6.40 -15.91
CA ILE A 451 3.24 -7.25 -16.40
C ILE A 451 3.99 -6.60 -17.58
N ASP A 452 3.30 -5.83 -18.43
CA ASP A 452 3.93 -5.10 -19.52
C ASP A 452 4.86 -4.02 -18.98
N ASN A 453 4.42 -3.28 -17.96
CA ASN A 453 5.24 -2.27 -17.30
C ASN A 453 6.43 -2.88 -16.50
N GLU A 454 6.32 -4.15 -16.11
CA GLU A 454 7.41 -4.93 -15.51
C GLU A 454 8.30 -5.63 -16.54
N ASN A 455 8.00 -5.49 -17.85
CA ASN A 455 8.65 -6.18 -18.95
C ASN A 455 8.63 -7.72 -18.82
N ILE A 456 7.61 -8.26 -18.16
CA ILE A 456 7.41 -9.69 -18.00
C ILE A 456 6.63 -10.21 -19.21
N GLN A 457 7.29 -11.02 -20.03
CA GLN A 457 6.69 -11.61 -21.22
C GLN A 457 5.73 -12.74 -20.84
N ARG A 458 4.43 -12.48 -20.93
CA ARG A 458 3.37 -13.49 -20.89
C ARG A 458 2.32 -13.19 -21.95
N ASP A 459 1.93 -14.21 -22.68
CA ASP A 459 0.82 -14.18 -23.63
C ASP A 459 -0.49 -14.51 -22.89
N LEU A 460 -1.52 -13.67 -23.03
CA LEU A 460 -2.77 -13.92 -22.31
C LEU A 460 -3.48 -15.19 -22.78
N TYR A 461 -3.39 -15.57 -24.05
CA TYR A 461 -4.00 -16.78 -24.59
C TYR A 461 -3.25 -18.03 -24.13
N GLU A 462 -1.91 -18.00 -24.19
CA GLU A 462 -1.09 -19.15 -23.87
C GLU A 462 -0.79 -19.31 -22.38
N ASP A 463 -0.47 -18.24 -21.66
CA ASP A 463 0.00 -18.39 -20.28
C ASP A 463 -1.13 -18.29 -19.26
N VAL A 464 -2.16 -17.45 -19.49
CA VAL A 464 -3.28 -17.33 -18.54
C VAL A 464 -4.26 -18.49 -18.75
N LYS A 465 -4.06 -19.60 -18.05
CA LYS A 465 -4.96 -20.77 -18.12
C LYS A 465 -6.19 -20.66 -17.24
N PHE A 466 -6.22 -19.74 -16.27
CA PHE A 466 -7.38 -19.56 -15.40
C PHE A 466 -8.59 -19.00 -16.15
N ILE A 467 -9.75 -19.61 -15.89
CA ILE A 467 -11.09 -19.16 -16.32
C ILE A 467 -12.01 -19.27 -15.09
N PRO A 468 -12.85 -18.26 -14.80
CA PRO A 468 -13.78 -18.32 -13.69
C PRO A 468 -14.72 -19.53 -13.76
N SER A 469 -14.93 -20.21 -12.63
CA SER A 469 -15.86 -21.34 -12.55
C SER A 469 -17.30 -20.85 -12.29
N THR A 470 -17.92 -20.29 -13.31
CA THR A 470 -19.33 -19.83 -13.27
C THR A 470 -20.11 -20.38 -14.46
N LYS A 471 -21.45 -20.43 -14.37
CA LYS A 471 -22.32 -20.92 -15.46
C LYS A 471 -22.12 -20.21 -16.80
N THR A 472 -21.68 -18.95 -16.79
CA THR A 472 -21.52 -18.09 -17.97
C THR A 472 -20.05 -17.82 -18.32
N SER A 473 -19.13 -18.65 -17.83
CA SER A 473 -17.70 -18.52 -18.13
C SER A 473 -17.22 -19.74 -18.92
N THR A 474 -17.16 -19.59 -20.25
CA THR A 474 -16.68 -20.62 -21.19
C THR A 474 -15.31 -20.24 -21.74
N GLU A 475 -14.59 -21.21 -22.32
CA GLU A 475 -13.32 -20.95 -23.01
C GLU A 475 -13.47 -19.94 -24.16
N GLU A 476 -14.58 -20.02 -24.91
CA GLU A 476 -14.87 -19.07 -25.99
C GLU A 476 -15.03 -17.64 -25.45
N LEU A 477 -15.80 -17.45 -24.38
CA LEU A 477 -16.00 -16.14 -23.75
C LEU A 477 -14.69 -15.62 -23.13
N ALA A 478 -13.89 -16.49 -22.50
CA ALA A 478 -12.58 -16.12 -21.98
C ALA A 478 -11.63 -15.66 -23.10
N ARG A 479 -11.65 -16.31 -24.27
CA ARG A 479 -10.86 -15.89 -25.44
C ARG A 479 -11.29 -14.52 -25.96
N LEU A 480 -12.58 -14.23 -25.99
CA LEU A 480 -13.12 -12.92 -26.35
C LEU A 480 -12.78 -11.85 -25.31
N ALA A 481 -12.86 -12.18 -24.02
CA ALA A 481 -12.45 -11.30 -22.92
C ALA A 481 -10.97 -10.90 -23.05
N LYS A 482 -10.08 -11.87 -23.28
CA LYS A 482 -8.65 -11.61 -23.54
C LYS A 482 -8.43 -10.67 -24.73
N LYS A 483 -9.20 -10.83 -25.82
CA LYS A 483 -9.15 -9.93 -26.99
C LYS A 483 -9.53 -8.49 -26.60
N ALA A 484 -10.57 -8.32 -25.77
CA ALA A 484 -11.05 -7.02 -25.31
C ALA A 484 -9.98 -6.29 -24.51
N VAL A 485 -9.33 -7.04 -23.62
CA VAL A 485 -8.25 -6.59 -22.76
C VAL A 485 -7.05 -6.14 -23.58
N LEU A 486 -6.57 -6.97 -24.52
CA LEU A 486 -5.40 -6.62 -25.34
C LEU A 486 -5.63 -5.32 -26.13
N LYS A 487 -6.81 -5.18 -26.74
CA LYS A 487 -7.21 -3.95 -27.44
C LYS A 487 -7.29 -2.74 -26.51
N ALA A 488 -7.77 -2.92 -25.28
CA ALA A 488 -7.85 -1.83 -24.31
C ALA A 488 -6.46 -1.43 -23.79
N VAL A 489 -5.53 -2.36 -23.62
CA VAL A 489 -4.16 -2.04 -23.21
C VAL A 489 -3.40 -1.32 -24.33
N GLU A 490 -3.64 -1.71 -25.59
CA GLU A 490 -3.08 -1.04 -26.78
C GLU A 490 -3.64 0.38 -26.97
N GLU A 491 -4.95 0.55 -26.84
CA GLU A 491 -5.64 1.84 -27.02
C GLU A 491 -6.50 2.16 -25.78
N PRO A 492 -5.90 2.66 -24.68
CA PRO A 492 -6.54 2.78 -23.37
C PRO A 492 -7.75 3.70 -23.34
N PHE A 493 -7.86 4.65 -24.26
CA PHE A 493 -8.87 5.71 -24.23
C PHE A 493 -9.89 5.60 -25.38
N LYS A 494 -9.94 4.46 -26.08
CA LYS A 494 -10.78 4.31 -27.25
C LYS A 494 -11.44 2.93 -27.32
N ILE A 495 -12.75 2.92 -27.59
CA ILE A 495 -13.48 1.68 -27.86
C ILE A 495 -12.99 1.08 -29.18
N GLN A 496 -12.67 -0.20 -29.14
CA GLN A 496 -12.35 -1.02 -30.29
C GLN A 496 -13.37 -2.14 -30.45
N ASP A 497 -14.03 -2.20 -31.61
CA ASP A 497 -14.95 -3.29 -31.94
C ASP A 497 -14.23 -4.64 -32.00
N MET A 498 -14.91 -5.71 -31.59
CA MET A 498 -14.34 -7.05 -31.41
C MET A 498 -14.92 -8.15 -32.27
#